data_AF-A0A2D6PM91-F1
#
_entry.id   AF-A0A2D6PM91-F1
#
_cell.length_a   1.000
_cell.length_b   1.000
_cell.length_c   1.000
_cell.angle_alpha   90.00
_cell.angle_beta   90.00
_cell.angle_gamma   90.00
#
_symmetry.space_group_name_H-M   'P 1'
#
loop_
_entity.id
_entity.type
_entity.pdbx_description
1 polymer ?
#
loop_
_entity_poly.entity_id
_entity_poly.type
_entity_poly.pdbx_seq_one_letter_code
_entity_poly.pdbx_strand_id
1 'polypeptide(L)'
;MRQRFLAFSLSSTLVLLAGCANVKIEEYGDTSPRLDIAEYFTGETRAWGMVQDYSGKVQRRFTVDITGTYEGDTLTLDEAFVFADGETDQRVWEFERVDEHHWIGTANDVEGQVDARQYGHAFHMRYPLDIEVGERTLSFTMDDWMYLQPDGRLINT
;
A
#
# COMPACT_ATOMS: atom_id res chain seq x y z
N MET A 1 32.86 -2.05 64.14
CA MET A 1 31.51 -1.50 63.88
C MET A 1 31.72 -0.23 63.05
N ARG A 2 31.46 -0.10 61.74
CA ARG A 2 30.48 -0.67 60.81
C ARG A 2 31.14 -0.77 59.42
N GLN A 3 31.07 -1.93 58.76
CA GLN A 3 31.32 -2.04 57.32
C GLN A 3 30.01 -1.74 56.60
N ARG A 4 29.98 -0.69 55.77
CA ARG A 4 28.86 -0.43 54.85
C ARG A 4 29.11 -1.23 53.58
N PHE A 5 28.51 -2.41 53.50
CA PHE A 5 28.39 -3.15 52.25
C PHE A 5 27.43 -2.37 51.34
N LEU A 6 27.95 -1.75 50.29
CA LEU A 6 27.13 -1.37 49.15
C LEU A 6 26.76 -2.66 48.42
N ALA A 7 25.53 -3.13 48.65
CA ALA A 7 24.93 -4.17 47.84
C ALA A 7 24.66 -3.60 46.44
N PHE A 8 25.47 -4.00 45.47
CA PHE A 8 25.20 -3.79 44.05
C PHE A 8 23.90 -4.55 43.71
N SER A 9 22.79 -3.83 43.60
CA SER A 9 21.55 -4.39 43.07
C SER A 9 21.70 -4.59 41.56
N LEU A 10 21.87 -5.85 41.17
CA LEU A 10 21.87 -6.33 39.79
C LEU A 10 20.42 -6.21 39.26
N SER A 11 20.09 -5.08 38.63
CA SER A 11 18.78 -4.86 38.01
C SER A 11 18.78 -5.48 36.61
N SER A 12 18.24 -6.68 36.48
CA SER A 12 17.95 -7.34 35.20
C SER A 12 16.89 -6.56 34.43
N THR A 13 17.29 -5.80 33.41
CA THR A 13 16.35 -5.23 32.44
C THR A 13 15.94 -6.32 31.45
N LEU A 14 14.80 -6.95 31.69
CA LEU A 14 14.08 -7.74 30.68
C LEU A 14 13.59 -6.77 29.60
N VAL A 15 14.31 -6.66 28.50
CA VAL A 15 13.82 -5.97 27.30
C VAL A 15 12.76 -6.88 26.68
N LEU A 16 11.48 -6.54 26.91
CA LEU A 16 10.37 -7.16 26.21
C LEU A 16 10.44 -6.71 24.74
N LEU A 17 10.86 -7.61 23.87
CA LEU A 17 10.67 -7.52 22.42
C LEU A 17 9.16 -7.57 22.16
N ALA A 18 8.50 -6.42 22.22
CA ALA A 18 7.16 -6.27 21.67
C ALA A 18 7.29 -6.39 20.14
N GLY A 19 7.22 -7.64 19.66
CA GLY A 19 7.22 -7.96 18.24
C GLY A 19 6.00 -7.37 17.55
N CYS A 20 6.20 -6.92 16.32
CA CYS A 20 5.25 -6.24 15.45
C CYS A 20 3.84 -6.86 15.51
N ALA A 21 2.90 -6.15 16.13
CA ALA A 21 1.50 -6.38 15.82
C ALA A 21 1.28 -5.88 14.39
N ASN A 22 0.85 -6.77 13.49
CA ASN A 22 0.39 -6.35 12.16
C ASN A 22 -0.88 -5.52 12.35
N VAL A 23 -0.86 -4.28 11.84
CA VAL A 23 -2.02 -3.38 11.89
C VAL A 23 -3.15 -4.02 11.08
N LYS A 24 -4.31 -4.18 11.72
CA LYS A 24 -5.52 -4.63 11.04
C LYS A 24 -6.24 -3.42 10.46
N ILE A 25 -6.66 -3.50 9.20
CA ILE A 25 -7.32 -2.37 8.54
C ILE A 25 -8.60 -1.94 9.27
N GLU A 26 -9.31 -2.88 9.90
CA GLU A 26 -10.54 -2.63 10.66
C GLU A 26 -10.33 -1.67 11.84
N GLU A 27 -9.10 -1.53 12.35
CA GLU A 27 -8.76 -0.55 13.39
C GLU A 27 -8.97 0.90 12.93
N TYR A 28 -9.05 1.14 11.62
CA TYR A 28 -9.35 2.44 11.05
C TYR A 28 -10.85 2.71 10.86
N GLY A 29 -11.76 1.78 11.17
CA GLY A 29 -13.19 1.90 10.86
C GLY A 29 -13.89 3.18 11.34
N ASP A 30 -13.44 3.73 12.48
CA ASP A 30 -13.99 4.95 13.09
C ASP A 30 -13.26 6.25 12.69
N THR A 31 -12.33 6.17 11.73
CA THR A 31 -11.55 7.32 11.28
C THR A 31 -12.23 8.11 10.15
N SER A 32 -11.84 9.37 10.02
CA SER A 32 -12.32 10.28 8.99
C SER A 32 -11.14 11.01 8.32
N PRO A 33 -11.24 11.39 7.03
CA PRO A 33 -12.36 11.16 6.12
C PRO A 33 -12.54 9.67 5.79
N ARG A 34 -13.74 9.27 5.36
CA ARG A 34 -13.94 7.90 4.84
C ARG A 34 -13.46 7.85 3.40
N LEU A 35 -12.67 6.84 3.08
CA LEU A 35 -12.25 6.50 1.73
C LEU A 35 -13.22 5.47 1.16
N ASP A 36 -13.81 5.80 0.02
CA ASP A 36 -14.39 4.82 -0.90
C ASP A 36 -13.58 4.89 -2.20
N ILE A 37 -12.98 3.78 -2.62
CA ILE A 37 -12.07 3.80 -3.77
C ILE A 37 -12.79 4.10 -5.09
N ALA A 38 -14.06 3.72 -5.24
CA ALA A 38 -14.81 4.04 -6.45
C ALA A 38 -15.10 5.53 -6.51
N GLU A 39 -15.49 6.14 -5.40
CA GLU A 39 -15.68 7.60 -5.35
C GLU A 39 -14.37 8.36 -5.59
N TYR A 40 -13.26 7.90 -4.98
CA TYR A 40 -11.98 8.59 -5.05
C TYR A 40 -11.36 8.56 -6.46
N PHE A 41 -11.39 7.39 -7.10
CA PHE A 41 -10.68 7.18 -8.35
C PHE A 41 -11.54 7.39 -9.60
N THR A 42 -12.88 7.51 -9.49
CA THR A 42 -13.71 7.82 -10.66
C THR A 42 -13.34 9.19 -11.25
N GLY A 43 -13.03 9.20 -12.55
CA GLY A 43 -12.53 10.38 -13.26
C GLY A 43 -11.03 10.29 -13.51
N GLU A 44 -10.35 11.44 -13.49
CA GLU A 44 -8.90 11.52 -13.71
C GLU A 44 -8.17 11.76 -12.38
N THR A 45 -7.20 10.90 -12.08
CA THR A 45 -6.27 11.12 -10.96
C THR A 45 -4.83 11.02 -11.45
N ARG A 46 -3.90 11.59 -10.70
CA ARG A 46 -2.47 11.54 -11.01
C ARG A 46 -1.68 11.25 -9.75
N ALA A 47 -0.69 10.36 -9.86
CA ALA A 47 0.25 10.08 -8.80
C ALA A 47 1.71 10.16 -9.26
N TRP A 48 2.59 10.23 -8.28
CA TRP A 48 4.04 10.29 -8.45
C TRP A 48 4.65 9.22 -7.57
N GLY A 49 5.60 8.47 -8.12
CA GLY A 49 6.22 7.36 -7.41
C GLY A 49 7.69 7.20 -7.74
N MET A 50 8.33 6.33 -6.99
CA MET A 50 9.73 5.95 -7.19
C MET A 50 9.97 4.51 -6.75
N VAL A 51 10.89 3.84 -7.43
CA VAL A 51 11.36 2.51 -7.05
C VAL A 51 12.69 2.65 -6.36
N GLN A 52 12.83 2.05 -5.18
CA GLN A 52 14.07 2.03 -4.40
C GLN A 52 14.65 0.62 -4.32
N ASP A 53 15.97 0.51 -4.24
CA ASP A 53 16.62 -0.77 -3.94
C ASP A 53 16.66 -1.06 -2.43
N TYR A 54 17.20 -2.22 -2.04
CA TYR A 54 17.33 -2.64 -0.64
C TYR A 54 18.21 -1.70 0.22
N SER A 55 19.01 -0.82 -0.40
CA SER A 55 19.80 0.20 0.30
C SER A 55 19.03 1.51 0.51
N GLY A 56 17.81 1.61 -0.03
CA GLY A 56 16.99 2.83 -0.04
C GLY A 56 17.38 3.81 -1.14
N LYS A 57 18.26 3.43 -2.06
CA LYS A 57 18.66 4.30 -3.17
C LYS A 57 17.56 4.30 -4.23
N VAL A 58 17.13 5.49 -4.65
CA VAL A 58 16.16 5.67 -5.73
C VAL A 58 16.76 5.22 -7.06
N GLN A 59 16.14 4.22 -7.69
CA GLN A 59 16.53 3.63 -8.96
C GLN A 59 15.71 4.22 -10.12
N ARG A 60 14.40 4.33 -9.95
CA ARG A 60 13.48 4.87 -10.96
C ARG A 60 12.52 5.86 -10.31
N ARG A 61 12.03 6.82 -11.09
CA ARG A 61 10.95 7.74 -10.72
C ARG A 61 9.93 7.73 -11.85
N PHE A 62 8.67 7.84 -11.51
CA PHE A 62 7.59 7.81 -12.48
C PHE A 62 6.45 8.74 -12.09
N THR A 63 5.65 9.11 -13.07
CA THR A 63 4.29 9.59 -12.85
C THR A 63 3.32 8.59 -13.43
N VAL A 64 2.13 8.53 -12.84
CA VAL A 64 1.03 7.73 -13.38
C VAL A 64 -0.18 8.63 -13.51
N ASP A 65 -0.76 8.68 -14.71
CA ASP A 65 -2.07 9.27 -14.97
C ASP A 65 -3.07 8.11 -14.99
N ILE A 66 -4.15 8.23 -14.20
CA ILE A 66 -5.12 7.15 -13.96
C ILE A 66 -6.48 7.63 -14.42
N THR A 67 -7.10 6.88 -15.33
CA THR A 67 -8.49 7.08 -15.74
C THR A 67 -9.35 6.03 -15.06
N GLY A 68 -10.14 6.44 -14.08
CA GLY A 68 -11.07 5.56 -13.36
C GLY A 68 -12.49 5.66 -13.91
N THR A 69 -13.10 4.50 -14.14
CA THR A 69 -14.51 4.39 -14.54
C THR A 69 -15.22 3.45 -13.57
N TYR A 70 -16.36 3.86 -13.03
CA TYR A 70 -17.18 3.03 -12.15
C TYR A 70 -18.54 2.76 -12.79
N GLU A 71 -18.81 1.51 -13.14
CA GLU A 71 -20.03 1.06 -13.79
C GLU A 71 -20.63 -0.14 -13.03
N GLY A 72 -21.87 0.01 -12.56
CA GLY A 72 -22.48 -0.98 -11.69
C GLY A 72 -21.69 -1.13 -10.39
N ASP A 73 -21.10 -2.31 -10.18
CA ASP A 73 -20.28 -2.63 -9.02
C ASP A 73 -18.79 -2.83 -9.39
N THR A 74 -18.38 -2.42 -10.60
CA THR A 74 -17.01 -2.60 -11.08
C THR A 74 -16.32 -1.26 -11.28
N LEU A 75 -15.18 -1.06 -10.61
CA LEU A 75 -14.26 0.05 -10.80
C LEU A 75 -13.10 -0.41 -11.68
N THR A 76 -12.95 0.20 -12.85
CA THR A 76 -11.79 0.01 -13.73
C THR A 76 -10.84 1.19 -13.60
N LEU A 77 -9.56 0.94 -13.35
CA LEU A 77 -8.50 1.95 -13.31
C LEU A 77 -7.50 1.68 -14.44
N ASP A 78 -7.51 2.53 -15.46
CA ASP A 78 -6.50 2.50 -16.53
C ASP A 78 -5.32 3.41 -16.14
N GLU A 79 -4.22 2.80 -15.71
CA GLU A 79 -3.03 3.44 -15.18
C GLU A 79 -1.94 3.54 -16.25
N ALA A 80 -1.65 4.76 -16.72
CA ALA A 80 -0.61 5.05 -17.69
C ALA A 80 0.64 5.60 -17.00
N PHE A 81 1.72 4.79 -16.96
CA PHE A 81 2.99 5.14 -16.33
C PHE A 81 3.94 5.81 -17.33
N VAL A 82 4.62 6.86 -16.85
CA VAL A 82 5.72 7.51 -17.55
C VAL A 82 6.91 7.60 -16.61
N PHE A 83 7.98 6.89 -16.93
CA PHE A 83 9.23 6.89 -16.18
C PHE A 83 10.11 8.07 -16.57
N ALA A 84 10.99 8.48 -15.64
CA ALA A 84 11.86 9.64 -15.84
C ALA A 84 12.90 9.47 -16.97
N ASP A 85 13.15 8.24 -17.42
CA ASP A 85 13.98 7.90 -18.58
C ASP A 85 13.20 7.91 -19.91
N GLY A 86 11.88 8.10 -19.85
CA GLY A 86 10.98 8.14 -21.00
C GLY A 86 10.31 6.79 -21.33
N GLU A 87 10.62 5.72 -20.59
CA GLU A 87 9.89 4.46 -20.70
C GLU A 87 8.43 4.66 -20.26
N THR A 88 7.53 3.89 -20.86
CA THR A 88 6.10 3.91 -20.56
C THR A 88 5.61 2.51 -20.25
N ASP A 89 4.66 2.40 -19.35
CA ASP A 89 4.01 1.14 -18.99
C ASP A 89 2.52 1.36 -18.75
N GLN A 90 1.72 0.30 -18.77
CA GLN A 90 0.28 0.37 -18.57
C GLN A 90 -0.21 -0.78 -17.69
N ARG A 91 -0.96 -0.42 -16.64
CA ARG A 91 -1.68 -1.38 -15.81
C ARG A 91 -3.16 -1.04 -15.80
N VAL A 92 -3.99 -2.04 -15.98
CA VAL A 92 -5.44 -1.90 -15.89
C VAL A 92 -5.92 -2.76 -14.75
N TRP A 93 -6.37 -2.11 -13.68
CA TRP A 93 -7.05 -2.78 -12.57
C TRP A 93 -8.55 -2.83 -12.82
N GLU A 94 -9.17 -3.95 -12.48
CA GLU A 94 -10.62 -4.10 -12.35
C GLU A 94 -10.93 -4.56 -10.92
N PHE A 95 -11.68 -3.75 -10.17
CA PHE A 95 -12.13 -4.05 -8.82
C PHE A 95 -13.65 -4.26 -8.82
N GLU A 96 -14.09 -5.46 -8.47
CA GLU A 96 -15.50 -5.78 -8.22
C GLU A 96 -15.84 -5.57 -6.74
N ARG A 97 -16.87 -4.78 -6.46
CA ARG A 97 -17.35 -4.54 -5.10
C ARG A 97 -18.10 -5.76 -4.60
N VAL A 98 -17.65 -6.33 -3.48
CA VAL A 98 -18.35 -7.44 -2.80
C VAL A 98 -19.27 -6.90 -1.70
N ASP A 99 -18.79 -5.93 -0.92
CA ASP A 99 -19.57 -5.22 0.10
C ASP A 99 -19.01 -3.81 0.37
N GLU A 100 -19.45 -3.14 1.45
CA GLU A 100 -18.99 -1.79 1.85
C GLU A 100 -17.46 -1.72 2.07
N HIS A 101 -16.84 -2.83 2.48
CA HIS A 101 -15.46 -2.90 2.93
C HIS A 101 -14.59 -3.83 2.07
N HIS A 102 -15.16 -4.59 1.14
CA HIS A 102 -14.47 -5.66 0.43
C HIS A 102 -14.59 -5.51 -1.08
N TRP A 103 -13.43 -5.61 -1.74
CA TRP A 103 -13.27 -5.63 -3.18
C TRP A 103 -12.45 -6.84 -3.61
N ILE A 104 -12.74 -7.36 -4.80
CA ILE A 104 -11.91 -8.32 -5.50
C ILE A 104 -11.30 -7.64 -6.71
N GLY A 105 -9.97 -7.53 -6.71
CA GLY A 105 -9.20 -6.93 -7.79
C GLY A 105 -8.61 -7.96 -8.76
N THR A 106 -8.48 -7.59 -10.03
CA THR A 106 -7.64 -8.27 -11.02
C THR A 106 -6.89 -7.23 -11.84
N ALA A 107 -5.69 -7.56 -12.33
CA ALA A 107 -4.97 -6.72 -13.27
C ALA A 107 -4.32 -7.55 -14.39
N ASN A 108 -3.98 -6.91 -15.50
CA ASN A 108 -3.38 -7.56 -16.67
C ASN A 108 -1.99 -8.16 -16.41
N ASP A 109 -1.29 -7.71 -15.37
CA ASP A 109 0.06 -8.11 -15.00
C ASP A 109 0.15 -8.72 -13.58
N VAL A 110 -0.99 -9.00 -12.96
CA VAL A 110 -1.09 -9.63 -11.64
C VAL A 110 -1.75 -11.00 -11.79
N GLU A 111 -1.08 -12.05 -11.29
CA GLU A 111 -1.63 -13.39 -11.34
C GLU A 111 -2.74 -13.58 -10.29
N GLY A 112 -3.96 -13.87 -10.78
CA GLY A 112 -5.09 -14.25 -9.93
C GLY A 112 -5.90 -13.06 -9.40
N GLN A 113 -6.76 -13.38 -8.43
CA GLN A 113 -7.63 -12.40 -7.76
C GLN A 113 -6.94 -11.84 -6.51
N VAL A 114 -7.17 -10.56 -6.25
CA VAL A 114 -6.61 -9.81 -5.14
C VAL A 114 -7.71 -9.41 -4.18
N ASP A 115 -7.65 -9.90 -2.95
CA ASP A 115 -8.50 -9.41 -1.87
C ASP A 115 -8.03 -8.02 -1.44
N ALA A 116 -8.96 -7.06 -1.49
CA ALA A 116 -8.73 -5.69 -1.07
C ALA A 116 -9.79 -5.23 -0.08
N ARG A 117 -9.37 -4.44 0.91
CA ARG A 117 -10.22 -3.99 2.01
C ARG A 117 -10.19 -2.47 2.16
N GLN A 118 -11.29 -1.86 2.58
CA GLN A 118 -11.37 -0.44 2.94
C GLN A 118 -12.08 -0.23 4.28
N TYR A 119 -11.48 0.57 5.17
CA TYR A 119 -12.09 0.99 6.44
C TYR A 119 -11.64 2.41 6.82
N GLY A 120 -12.60 3.27 7.15
CA GLY A 120 -12.33 4.67 7.46
C GLY A 120 -11.53 5.33 6.34
N HIS A 121 -10.40 5.95 6.66
CA HIS A 121 -9.53 6.60 5.69
C HIS A 121 -8.56 5.66 4.95
N ALA A 122 -8.59 4.35 5.21
CA ALA A 122 -7.58 3.41 4.73
C ALA A 122 -8.15 2.42 3.70
N PHE A 123 -7.30 2.05 2.74
CA PHE A 123 -7.48 0.93 1.82
C PHE A 123 -6.22 0.07 1.85
N HIS A 124 -6.36 -1.25 1.73
CA HIS A 124 -5.27 -2.21 1.79
C HIS A 124 -5.49 -3.34 0.79
N MET A 125 -4.44 -3.72 0.07
CA MET A 125 -4.43 -4.89 -0.79
C MET A 125 -3.06 -5.56 -0.80
N ARG A 126 -3.03 -6.86 -1.09
CA ARG A 126 -1.79 -7.64 -1.16
C ARG A 126 -1.80 -8.53 -2.39
N TYR A 127 -0.78 -8.43 -3.24
CA TYR A 127 -0.76 -9.13 -4.52
C TYR A 127 0.66 -9.46 -5.00
N PRO A 128 0.84 -10.51 -5.81
CA PRO A 128 2.10 -10.77 -6.48
C PRO A 128 2.27 -9.81 -7.66
N LEU A 129 3.47 -9.25 -7.82
CA LEU A 129 3.84 -8.42 -8.96
C LEU A 129 5.18 -8.89 -9.50
N ASP A 130 5.19 -9.25 -10.79
CA ASP A 130 6.39 -9.62 -11.50
C ASP A 130 7.04 -8.38 -12.13
N ILE A 131 8.30 -8.12 -11.77
CA ILE A 131 9.07 -7.00 -12.28
C ILE A 131 10.23 -7.51 -13.10
N GLU A 132 10.34 -7.05 -14.33
CA GLU A 132 11.49 -7.31 -15.20
C GLU A 132 12.69 -6.45 -14.78
N VAL A 133 13.80 -7.11 -14.43
CA VAL A 133 15.08 -6.47 -14.10
C VAL A 133 16.17 -7.03 -15.00
N GLY A 134 16.37 -6.37 -16.15
CA GLY A 134 17.28 -6.84 -17.19
C GLY A 134 16.72 -8.10 -17.87
N GLU A 135 17.44 -9.22 -17.79
CA GLU A 135 17.01 -10.51 -18.38
C GLU A 135 16.31 -11.43 -17.37
N ARG A 136 15.95 -10.92 -16.18
CA ARG A 136 15.36 -11.71 -15.08
C ARG A 136 14.01 -11.12 -14.67
N THR A 137 13.03 -11.99 -14.45
CA THR A 137 11.79 -11.63 -13.77
C THR A 137 11.95 -11.89 -12.28
N LEU A 138 11.65 -10.89 -11.46
CA LEU A 138 11.60 -10.99 -10.01
C LEU A 138 10.15 -10.84 -9.56
N SER A 139 9.64 -11.83 -8.83
CA SER A 139 8.30 -11.77 -8.24
C SER A 139 8.37 -11.15 -6.85
N PHE A 140 7.57 -10.12 -6.62
CA PHE A 140 7.43 -9.43 -5.34
C PHE A 140 6.02 -9.59 -4.81
N THR A 141 5.87 -9.73 -3.50
CA THR A 141 4.55 -9.58 -2.88
C THR A 141 4.38 -8.14 -2.43
N MET A 142 3.58 -7.39 -3.16
CA MET A 142 3.16 -6.03 -2.82
C MET A 142 2.23 -6.06 -1.60
N ASP A 143 2.37 -5.09 -0.71
CA ASP A 143 1.59 -4.92 0.52
C ASP A 143 1.18 -3.44 0.59
N ASP A 144 0.22 -3.08 -0.26
CA ASP A 144 -0.08 -1.70 -0.61
C ASP A 144 -1.13 -1.14 0.34
N TRP A 145 -0.73 -0.12 1.09
CA TRP A 145 -1.64 0.66 1.93
C TRP A 145 -1.86 2.03 1.33
N MET A 146 -3.12 2.46 1.27
CA MET A 146 -3.51 3.79 0.84
C MET A 146 -4.26 4.52 1.94
N TYR A 147 -3.85 5.74 2.25
CA TYR A 147 -4.41 6.55 3.34
C TYR A 147 -4.89 7.91 2.86
N LEU A 148 -6.20 8.16 2.98
CA LEU A 148 -6.82 9.41 2.57
C LEU A 148 -6.57 10.49 3.63
N GLN A 149 -5.90 11.56 3.20
CA GLN A 149 -5.61 12.70 4.06
C GLN A 149 -6.83 13.61 4.18
N PRO A 150 -6.95 14.40 5.28
CA PRO A 150 -8.06 15.34 5.47
C PRO A 150 -8.28 16.37 4.36
N ASP A 151 -7.26 16.62 3.53
CA ASP A 151 -7.32 17.54 2.40
C ASP A 151 -7.57 16.85 1.05
N GLY A 152 -7.94 15.57 1.06
CA GLY A 152 -8.32 14.80 -0.13
C GLY A 152 -7.14 14.19 -0.90
N ARG A 153 -5.91 14.29 -0.40
CA ARG A 153 -4.75 13.59 -1.00
C ARG A 153 -4.68 12.15 -0.50
N LEU A 154 -4.49 11.19 -1.40
CA LEU A 154 -4.28 9.79 -1.04
C LEU A 154 -2.77 9.48 -1.07
N ILE A 155 -2.28 8.84 -0.02
CA ILE A 155 -0.87 8.43 0.09
C ILE A 155 -0.81 6.91 0.00
N ASN A 156 -0.11 6.38 -1.00
CA ASN A 156 0.23 4.97 -1.12
C ASN A 156 1.63 4.73 -0.54
N THR A 157 1.80 3.71 0.31
CA THR A 157 3.04 3.43 1.07
C THR A 157 3.62 2.05 0.79
#